data_AF-A0A496UKX2-F1
#
_entry.id   AF-A0A496UKX2-F1
#
_cell.length_a   1.000
_cell.length_b   1.000
_cell.length_c   1.000
_cell.angle_alpha   90.00
_cell.angle_beta   90.00
_cell.angle_gamma   90.00
#
_symmetry.space_group_name_H-M   'P 1'
#
loop_
_entity.id
_entity.type
_entity.pdbx_description
1 polymer ?
#
loop_
_entity_poly.entity_id
_entity_poly.type
_entity_poly.pdbx_seq_one_letter_code
_entity_poly.pdbx_strand_id
1 'polypeptide(L)'
;MYEESNPDKLRTNLNGRLKGLHDLFEADLISDTTLASQLLELIASRDAKTFWDITMKKDITARRMLTMLDDPQRWKEDSSSSEDDRQRILKQRLTGVFFSTEDSDKYVLEMLLDIANLPHFESIVYSRNSKPTLKKSGAKLSILD
;
A
#
# COMPACT_ATOMS: atom_id res chain seq x y z
N MET A 1 -4.79 -21.79 -10.03
CA MET A 1 -6.16 -21.51 -10.51
C MET A 1 -6.64 -20.27 -9.78
N TYR A 2 -6.58 -19.11 -10.43
CA TYR A 2 -7.36 -17.97 -9.97
C TYR A 2 -8.79 -18.25 -10.45
N GLU A 3 -9.71 -18.57 -9.53
CA GLU A 3 -11.14 -18.39 -9.82
C GLU A 3 -11.28 -17.01 -10.47
N GLU A 4 -12.02 -16.92 -11.57
CA GLU A 4 -12.21 -15.72 -12.40
C GLU A 4 -12.41 -14.47 -11.52
N SER A 5 -11.30 -13.82 -11.19
CA SER A 5 -11.28 -12.71 -10.26
C SER A 5 -11.71 -11.50 -11.07
N ASN A 6 -13.02 -11.24 -11.10
CA ASN A 6 -13.58 -10.14 -11.87
C ASN A 6 -13.04 -8.80 -11.33
N PRO A 7 -12.21 -8.07 -12.10
CA PRO A 7 -11.57 -6.84 -11.63
C PRO A 7 -12.59 -5.76 -11.26
N ASP A 8 -13.75 -5.70 -11.92
CA ASP A 8 -14.80 -4.73 -11.62
C ASP A 8 -15.46 -5.01 -10.26
N LYS A 9 -15.62 -6.29 -9.92
CA LYS A 9 -16.13 -6.70 -8.61
C LYS A 9 -15.15 -6.35 -7.49
N LEU A 10 -13.85 -6.60 -7.71
CA LEU A 10 -12.79 -6.22 -6.77
C LEU A 10 -12.75 -4.70 -6.58
N ARG A 11 -12.79 -3.94 -7.68
CA ARG A 11 -12.83 -2.47 -7.65
C ARG A 11 -14.03 -1.95 -6.85
N THR A 12 -15.22 -2.49 -7.13
CA THR A 12 -16.46 -2.08 -6.45
C THR A 12 -16.37 -2.34 -4.94
N ASN A 13 -15.85 -3.50 -4.53
CA ASN A 13 -15.65 -3.81 -3.12
C ASN A 13 -14.65 -2.86 -2.44
N LEU A 14 -13.48 -2.67 -3.05
CA LEU A 14 -12.42 -1.80 -2.51
C LEU A 14 -12.89 -0.34 -2.41
N ASN A 15 -13.58 0.17 -3.43
CA ASN A 15 -14.17 1.51 -3.40
C ASN A 15 -15.29 1.62 -2.36
N GLY A 16 -16.11 0.57 -2.19
CA GLY A 16 -17.12 0.54 -1.13
C GLY A 16 -16.50 0.63 0.26
N ARG A 17 -15.36 -0.02 0.49
CA ARG A 17 -14.59 0.09 1.74
C ARG A 17 -13.96 1.47 1.92
N LEU A 18 -13.39 2.05 0.86
CA LEU A 18 -12.87 3.43 0.90
C LEU A 18 -13.96 4.43 1.24
N LYS A 19 -15.13 4.31 0.62
CA LYS A 19 -16.29 5.14 0.94
C LYS A 19 -16.72 4.97 2.40
N GLY A 20 -16.80 3.73 2.90
CA GLY A 20 -17.09 3.50 4.31
C GLY A 20 -16.08 4.14 5.27
N LEU A 21 -14.79 4.18 4.91
CA LEU A 21 -13.78 4.91 5.69
C LEU A 21 -13.97 6.42 5.62
N HIS A 22 -14.42 6.95 4.48
CA HIS A 22 -14.71 8.37 4.30
C HIS A 22 -15.89 8.77 5.20
N ASP A 23 -16.99 8.04 5.12
CA ASP A 23 -18.20 8.28 5.91
C ASP A 23 -17.91 8.22 7.42
N LEU A 24 -17.08 7.26 7.87
CA LEU A 24 -16.67 7.15 9.26
C LEU A 24 -15.77 8.31 9.71
N PHE A 25 -14.90 8.80 8.84
CA PHE A 25 -14.01 9.91 9.15
C PHE A 25 -14.77 11.25 9.18
N GLU A 26 -15.62 11.52 8.19
CA GLU A 26 -16.47 12.72 8.16
C GLU A 26 -17.43 12.83 9.34
N ALA A 27 -17.90 11.68 9.85
CA ALA A 27 -18.73 11.61 11.05
C ALA A 27 -17.94 11.74 12.37
N ASP A 28 -16.64 12.05 12.32
CA ASP A 28 -15.72 12.10 13.47
C ASP A 28 -15.68 10.79 14.31
N LEU A 29 -16.02 9.65 13.70
CA LEU A 29 -16.05 8.36 14.40
C LEU A 29 -14.68 7.69 14.46
N ILE A 30 -13.75 8.08 13.59
CA ILE A 30 -12.37 7.59 13.56
C ILE A 30 -11.38 8.74 13.49
N SER A 31 -10.23 8.59 14.15
CA SER A 31 -9.13 9.56 14.06
C SER A 31 -8.35 9.42 12.76
N ASP A 32 -7.57 10.44 12.39
CA ASP A 32 -6.62 10.39 11.26
C ASP A 32 -5.62 9.22 11.38
N THR A 33 -5.17 8.93 12.60
CA THR A 33 -4.25 7.80 12.85
C THR A 33 -4.93 6.44 12.59
N THR A 34 -6.21 6.33 12.95
CA THR A 34 -7.04 5.15 12.69
C THR A 34 -7.26 5.00 11.19
N LEU A 35 -7.64 6.09 10.49
CA LEU A 35 -7.83 6.12 9.05
C LEU A 35 -6.57 5.68 8.31
N ALA A 36 -5.41 6.27 8.62
CA ALA A 36 -4.13 5.90 7.99
C ALA A 36 -3.81 4.40 8.14
N SER A 37 -4.15 3.83 9.30
CA SER A 37 -3.93 2.41 9.58
C SER A 37 -4.90 1.52 8.81
N GLN A 38 -6.17 1.93 8.67
CA GLN A 38 -7.18 1.23 7.89
C GLN A 38 -6.92 1.30 6.38
N LEU A 39 -6.45 2.44 5.88
CA LEU A 39 -6.01 2.57 4.48
C LEU A 39 -4.85 1.63 4.17
N LEU A 40 -3.86 1.54 5.07
CA LEU A 40 -2.75 0.59 4.94
C LEU A 40 -3.23 -0.87 4.91
N GLU A 41 -4.20 -1.24 5.76
CA GLU A 41 -4.80 -2.57 5.77
C GLU A 41 -5.59 -2.86 4.49
N LEU A 42 -6.28 -1.86 3.94
CA LEU A 42 -7.01 -1.97 2.68
C LEU A 42 -6.06 -2.27 1.51
N ILE A 43 -4.97 -1.52 1.35
CA ILE A 43 -4.01 -1.72 0.25
C ILE A 43 -3.16 -2.99 0.42
N ALA A 44 -2.94 -3.44 1.66
CA ALA A 44 -2.26 -4.69 1.95
C ALA A 44 -3.16 -5.93 1.79
N SER A 45 -4.46 -5.75 1.56
CA SER A 45 -5.40 -6.86 1.43
C SER A 45 -5.17 -7.70 0.17
N ARG A 46 -5.58 -8.98 0.23
CA ARG A 46 -5.48 -9.90 -0.92
C ARG A 46 -6.26 -9.37 -2.13
N ASP A 47 -7.42 -8.76 -1.90
CA ASP A 47 -8.27 -8.22 -2.97
C ASP A 47 -7.59 -7.05 -3.68
N ALA A 48 -7.00 -6.13 -2.90
CA ALA A 48 -6.19 -5.02 -3.43
C ALA A 48 -5.01 -5.51 -4.26
N LYS A 49 -4.27 -6.51 -3.74
CA LYS A 49 -3.15 -7.13 -4.48
C LYS A 49 -3.61 -7.82 -5.76
N THR A 50 -4.71 -8.56 -5.70
CA THR A 50 -5.27 -9.26 -6.87
C THR A 50 -5.73 -8.27 -7.93
N PHE A 51 -6.42 -7.20 -7.52
CA PHE A 51 -6.81 -6.12 -8.41
C PHE A 51 -5.60 -5.48 -9.09
N TRP A 52 -4.56 -5.11 -8.32
CA TRP A 52 -3.32 -4.56 -8.85
C TRP A 52 -2.65 -5.50 -9.87
N ASP A 53 -2.51 -6.79 -9.52
CA ASP A 53 -1.86 -7.78 -10.36
C ASP A 53 -2.57 -7.96 -11.71
N ILE A 54 -3.90 -7.84 -11.74
CA ILE A 54 -4.72 -7.97 -12.95
C ILE A 54 -4.69 -6.69 -13.80
N THR A 55 -4.80 -5.51 -13.17
CA THR A 55 -5.16 -4.26 -13.86
C THR A 55 -4.02 -3.29 -14.08
N MET A 56 -2.99 -3.29 -13.21
CA MET A 56 -2.00 -2.20 -13.16
C MET A 56 -0.55 -2.70 -13.26
N LYS A 57 -0.27 -3.92 -12.78
CA LYS A 57 1.10 -4.47 -12.70
C LYS A 57 1.86 -4.46 -14.02
N LYS A 58 1.17 -4.63 -15.16
CA LYS A 58 1.80 -4.64 -16.49
C LYS A 58 2.56 -3.35 -16.78
N ASP A 59 2.08 -2.22 -16.24
CA ASP A 59 2.65 -0.89 -16.46
C ASP A 59 3.43 -0.37 -15.25
N ILE A 60 3.82 -1.25 -14.32
CA ILE A 60 4.47 -0.87 -13.04
C ILE A 60 5.71 0.00 -13.24
N THR A 61 6.53 -0.30 -14.25
CA THR A 61 7.75 0.47 -14.54
C THR A 61 7.40 1.89 -14.97
N ALA A 62 6.45 2.04 -15.90
CA ALA A 62 6.00 3.36 -16.37
C ALA A 62 5.35 4.16 -15.24
N ARG A 63 4.49 3.52 -14.45
CA ARG A 63 3.82 4.14 -13.28
C ARG A 63 4.84 4.64 -12.25
N ARG A 64 5.82 3.80 -11.87
CA ARG A 64 6.90 4.20 -10.96
C ARG A 64 7.74 5.36 -11.53
N MET A 65 8.05 5.33 -12.82
CA MET A 65 8.77 6.42 -13.48
C MET A 65 7.96 7.72 -13.48
N LEU A 66 6.66 7.66 -13.73
CA LEU A 66 5.77 8.83 -13.64
C LEU A 66 5.77 9.42 -12.23
N THR A 67 5.62 8.59 -11.19
CA THR A 67 5.71 9.06 -9.80
C THR A 67 7.07 9.70 -9.48
N MET A 68 8.16 9.13 -9.97
CA MET A 68 9.50 9.69 -9.78
C MET A 68 9.68 11.03 -10.52
N LEU A 69 9.12 11.17 -11.72
CA LEU A 69 9.22 12.39 -12.51
C LEU A 69 8.34 13.53 -11.97
N ASP A 70 7.20 13.18 -11.37
CA ASP A 70 6.29 14.13 -10.72
C ASP A 70 6.96 14.82 -9.53
N ASP A 71 7.66 14.04 -8.68
CA ASP A 71 8.43 14.59 -7.55
C ASP A 71 9.76 13.84 -7.31
N PRO A 72 10.82 14.22 -8.05
CA PRO A 72 12.13 13.55 -7.96
C PRO A 72 12.82 13.75 -6.62
N GLN A 73 12.57 14.88 -5.95
CA GLN A 73 13.21 15.21 -4.69
C GLN A 73 12.63 14.35 -3.57
N ARG A 74 11.30 14.27 -3.51
CA ARG A 74 10.60 13.45 -2.54
C ARG A 74 10.87 11.96 -2.74
N TRP A 75 11.04 11.50 -3.98
CA TRP A 75 11.48 10.13 -4.27
C TRP A 75 12.85 9.81 -3.65
N LYS A 76 13.81 10.74 -3.76
CA LYS A 76 15.14 10.58 -3.14
C LYS A 76 15.03 10.51 -1.63
N GLU A 77 14.26 11.41 -1.03
CA GLU A 77 14.04 11.45 0.42
C GLU A 77 13.48 10.11 0.93
N ASP A 78 12.42 9.58 0.30
CA ASP A 78 11.85 8.28 0.67
C ASP A 78 12.88 7.15 0.58
N SER A 79 13.65 7.12 -0.50
CA SER A 79 14.63 6.06 -0.76
C SER A 79 15.79 6.05 0.24
N SER A 80 16.11 7.22 0.81
CA SER A 80 17.19 7.39 1.79
C SER A 80 16.73 7.30 3.25
N SER A 81 15.42 7.29 3.48
CA SER A 81 14.83 7.30 4.81
C SER A 81 14.90 5.96 5.53
N SER A 82 14.96 6.00 6.86
CA SER A 82 14.86 4.81 7.72
C SER A 82 13.52 4.07 7.51
N GLU A 83 13.42 2.79 7.91
CA GLU A 83 12.15 2.06 7.78
C GLU A 83 11.03 2.68 8.62
N ASP A 84 11.32 3.12 9.85
CA ASP A 84 10.37 3.79 10.73
C ASP A 84 9.86 5.11 10.11
N ASP A 85 10.77 5.90 9.53
CA ASP A 85 10.39 7.13 8.81
C ASP A 85 9.56 6.81 7.57
N ARG A 86 9.95 5.81 6.77
CA ARG A 86 9.17 5.38 5.61
C ARG A 86 7.78 4.91 6.00
N GLN A 87 7.61 4.28 7.16
CA GLN A 87 6.28 3.89 7.65
C GLN A 87 5.43 5.11 8.00
N ARG A 88 6.01 6.12 8.65
CA ARG A 88 5.33 7.40 8.92
C ARG A 88 4.96 8.13 7.63
N ILE A 89 5.91 8.25 6.70
CA ILE A 89 5.72 8.89 5.40
C ILE A 89 4.62 8.18 4.60
N LEU A 90 4.64 6.84 4.56
CA LEU A 90 3.61 6.04 3.89
C LEU A 90 2.22 6.38 4.44
N LYS A 91 2.04 6.35 5.76
CA LYS A 91 0.75 6.69 6.39
C LYS A 91 0.27 8.10 6.02
N GLN A 92 1.17 9.09 6.07
CA GLN A 92 0.87 10.47 5.70
C GLN A 92 0.48 10.61 4.22
N ARG A 93 1.09 9.83 3.33
CA ARG A 93 0.74 9.83 1.91
C ARG A 93 -0.60 9.20 1.63
N LEU A 94 -0.91 8.10 2.30
CA LEU A 94 -2.18 7.42 2.13
C LEU A 94 -3.33 8.35 2.55
N THR A 95 -3.22 9.02 3.70
CA THR A 95 -4.23 10.01 4.12
C THR A 95 -4.24 11.22 3.20
N GLY A 96 -3.07 11.73 2.80
CA GLY A 96 -2.96 12.84 1.85
C GLY A 96 -3.69 12.56 0.53
N VAL A 97 -3.46 11.39 -0.09
CA VAL A 97 -4.17 10.98 -1.31
C VAL A 97 -5.67 10.82 -1.05
N PHE A 98 -6.02 10.19 0.06
CA PHE A 98 -7.42 9.96 0.42
C PHE A 98 -8.22 11.27 0.52
N PHE A 99 -7.63 12.36 1.04
CA PHE A 99 -8.29 13.66 1.15
C PHE A 99 -8.10 14.59 -0.05
N SER A 100 -7.02 14.45 -0.82
CA SER A 100 -6.68 15.39 -1.91
C SER A 100 -7.62 15.33 -3.12
N THR A 101 -8.52 14.35 -3.16
CA THR A 101 -9.26 13.99 -4.38
C THR A 101 -10.70 14.47 -4.31
N GLU A 102 -10.91 15.78 -4.07
CA GLU A 102 -12.25 16.40 -3.99
C GLU A 102 -13.08 16.25 -5.28
N ASP A 103 -12.47 15.93 -6.44
CA ASP A 103 -13.16 15.87 -7.74
C ASP A 103 -13.19 14.49 -8.42
N SER A 104 -12.57 13.45 -7.85
CA SER A 104 -12.47 12.16 -8.54
C SER A 104 -12.15 10.98 -7.60
N ASP A 105 -13.17 10.53 -6.86
CA ASP A 105 -13.23 9.16 -6.29
C ASP A 105 -12.73 8.08 -7.27
N LYS A 106 -12.88 8.35 -8.57
CA LYS A 106 -12.57 7.46 -9.68
C LYS A 106 -11.13 6.93 -9.69
N TYR A 107 -10.16 7.63 -9.09
CA TYR A 107 -8.74 7.25 -9.13
C TYR A 107 -8.05 7.11 -7.76
N VAL A 108 -8.77 7.35 -6.65
CA VAL A 108 -8.19 7.27 -5.30
C VAL A 108 -7.59 5.91 -5.04
N LEU A 109 -8.32 4.84 -5.38
CA LEU A 109 -7.83 3.47 -5.23
C LEU A 109 -6.53 3.23 -6.00
N GLU A 110 -6.48 3.63 -7.27
CA GLU A 110 -5.31 3.48 -8.12
C GLU A 110 -4.10 4.26 -7.57
N MET A 111 -4.29 5.49 -7.10
CA MET A 111 -3.23 6.30 -6.50
C MET A 111 -2.71 5.69 -5.19
N LEU A 112 -3.60 5.19 -4.34
CA LEU A 112 -3.22 4.47 -3.11
C LEU A 112 -2.40 3.22 -3.43
N LEU A 113 -2.79 2.48 -4.48
CA LEU A 113 -2.08 1.29 -4.93
C LEU A 113 -0.72 1.60 -5.57
N ASP A 114 -0.59 2.72 -6.29
CA ASP A 114 0.70 3.18 -6.78
C ASP A 114 1.68 3.42 -5.65
N ILE A 115 1.25 4.16 -4.61
CA ILE A 115 2.06 4.41 -3.41
C ILE A 115 2.46 3.08 -2.77
N ALA A 116 1.51 2.16 -2.59
CA ALA A 116 1.76 0.87 -1.97
C ALA A 116 2.82 0.02 -2.71
N ASN A 117 2.89 0.18 -4.04
CA ASN A 117 3.79 -0.56 -4.92
C ASN A 117 5.07 0.21 -5.26
N LEU A 118 5.38 1.31 -4.58
CA LEU A 118 6.68 1.95 -4.71
C LEU A 118 7.78 1.09 -4.06
N PRO A 119 8.99 1.00 -4.65
CA PRO A 119 10.05 0.10 -4.16
C PRO A 119 10.42 0.31 -2.69
N HIS A 120 10.36 1.55 -2.22
CA HIS A 120 10.70 1.91 -0.85
C HIS A 120 9.59 1.61 0.17
N PHE A 121 8.35 1.34 -0.26
CA PHE A 121 7.23 0.98 0.64
C PHE A 121 6.81 -0.49 0.53
N GLU A 122 7.24 -1.20 -0.51
CA GLU A 122 6.86 -2.58 -0.80
C GLU A 122 7.10 -3.53 0.40
N SER A 123 8.24 -3.38 1.10
CA SER A 123 8.53 -4.17 2.31
C SER A 123 7.58 -3.86 3.46
N ILE A 124 7.09 -2.63 3.61
CA ILE A 124 6.20 -2.24 4.70
C ILE A 124 4.79 -2.77 4.44
N VAL A 125 4.31 -2.68 3.19
CA VAL A 125 2.96 -3.10 2.80
C VAL A 125 2.84 -4.62 2.79
N TYR A 126 3.80 -5.33 2.17
CA TYR A 126 3.66 -6.77 1.91
C TYR A 126 4.35 -7.68 2.93
N SER A 127 5.31 -7.19 3.72
CA SER A 127 5.90 -8.01 4.80
C SER A 127 4.95 -8.20 5.98
N ARG A 128 3.94 -7.32 6.13
CA ARG A 128 2.93 -7.41 7.20
C ARG A 128 2.10 -8.72 7.14
N ASN A 129 1.98 -9.32 5.96
CA ASN A 129 1.28 -10.59 5.74
C ASN A 129 2.22 -11.80 5.62
N SER A 130 3.54 -11.58 5.67
CA SER A 130 4.47 -12.69 5.85
C SER A 130 4.34 -13.17 7.30
N LYS A 131 3.90 -14.41 7.50
CA LYS A 131 4.00 -15.06 8.82
C LYS A 131 5.41 -14.76 9.34
N PRO A 132 5.58 -14.37 10.62
CA PRO A 132 6.91 -14.21 11.17
C PRO A 132 7.62 -15.54 10.94
N THR A 133 8.57 -15.57 10.01
CA THR A 133 9.48 -16.70 9.92
C THR A 133 10.20 -16.68 11.24
N LEU A 134 9.82 -17.59 12.15
CA LEU A 134 10.60 -17.88 13.34
C LEU A 134 12.05 -17.94 12.86
N LYS A 135 12.87 -16.99 13.32
CA LYS A 135 14.31 -17.05 13.14
C LYS A 135 14.72 -18.40 13.74
N LYS A 136 14.91 -19.41 12.90
CA LYS A 136 15.68 -20.59 13.27
C LYS A 136 17.09 -20.07 13.49
N SER A 137 17.37 -19.68 14.72
CA SER A 137 18.71 -19.57 15.29
C SER A 137 19.33 -20.98 15.24
N GLY A 138 19.72 -21.40 14.04
CA GLY A 138 20.56 -22.55 13.82
C GLY A 138 22.00 -22.07 13.85
N ALA A 139 22.54 -21.89 15.05
CA ALA A 139 23.98 -21.87 15.23
C ALA A 139 24.51 -23.24 14.77
N LYS A 140 25.04 -23.31 13.55
CA LYS A 140 25.84 -24.46 13.10
C LYS A 140 27.17 -24.37 13.83
N LEU A 141 27.25 -24.98 15.01
CA LEU A 141 28.52 -25.37 15.60
C LEU A 141 29.13 -26.44 14.70
N SER A 142 30.12 -26.04 13.90
CA SER A 142 31.01 -26.94 13.18
C SER A 142 32.06 -27.41 14.18
N ILE A 143 31.88 -28.60 14.75
CA ILE A 143 32.96 -29.33 15.43
C ILE A 143 33.70 -30.07 14.32
N LEU A 144 34.96 -29.68 14.07
CA LEU A 144 35.91 -30.48 13.30
C LEU A 144 36.57 -31.49 14.26
N ASP A 145 36.70 -32.71 13.75
CA ASP A 145 37.50 -33.83 14.29
C ASP A 145 39.01 -33.48 14.29
#